data_AF-A0A0P9DZ35-F1
#
_entry.id   AF-A0A0P9DZ35-F1
#
_cell.length_a   1.000
_cell.length_b   1.000
_cell.length_c   1.000
_cell.angle_alpha   90.00
_cell.angle_beta   90.00
_cell.angle_gamma   90.00
#
_symmetry.space_group_name_H-M   'P 1'
#
loop_
_entity.id
_entity.type
_entity.pdbx_description
1 polymer ?
#
loop_
_entity_poly.entity_id
_entity_poly.type
_entity_poly.pdbx_seq_one_letter_code
_entity_poly.pdbx_strand_id
1 'polypeptide(L)'
;MKLKPRIERYYAIAYVLLVRTSKNGHFVLLRDDENFKISVTTSDGCVNELINSKGLGKDVVLQWLYASDEGDRFAFSYSFAGSDEGISKVVETRSREVLDELRGRIGDITWFDKDKYFYGRFYAREKTPDGVAPPAVRIFLRENGKDEMVFGGGIPRSHFNS
;
A
#
# COMPACT_ATOMS: atom_id res chain seq x y z
N MET A 1 34.86 -12.22 -19.02
CA MET A 1 34.26 -11.46 -17.90
C MET A 1 32.82 -11.92 -17.74
N LYS A 2 32.47 -12.58 -16.63
CA LYS A 2 31.10 -13.08 -16.43
C LYS A 2 30.18 -11.88 -16.11
N LEU A 3 29.16 -11.65 -16.94
CA LEU A 3 28.24 -10.51 -16.82
C LEU A 3 27.41 -10.54 -15.53
N LYS A 4 27.11 -11.73 -15.01
CA LYS A 4 26.21 -11.94 -13.87
C LYS A 4 26.66 -11.23 -12.58
N PRO A 5 27.89 -11.40 -12.05
CA PRO A 5 28.33 -10.66 -10.84
C PRO A 5 28.27 -9.14 -10.98
N ARG A 6 28.50 -8.62 -12.20
CA ARG A 6 28.42 -7.19 -12.46
C ARG A 6 26.98 -6.69 -12.41
N ILE A 7 26.03 -7.45 -12.97
CA ILE A 7 24.60 -7.12 -12.96
C ILE A 7 24.04 -7.21 -11.53
N GLU A 8 24.35 -8.28 -10.80
CA GLU A 8 23.92 -8.46 -9.40
C GLU A 8 24.33 -7.28 -8.53
N ARG A 9 25.58 -6.81 -8.64
CA ARG A 9 26.06 -5.64 -7.91
C ARG A 9 25.20 -4.39 -8.15
N TYR A 10 24.78 -4.14 -9.37
CA TYR A 10 23.95 -2.95 -9.68
C TYR A 10 22.49 -3.16 -9.29
N TYR A 11 21.98 -4.39 -9.41
CA TYR A 11 20.62 -4.75 -9.02
C TYR A 11 20.40 -4.68 -7.51
N ALA A 12 21.46 -4.94 -6.73
CA ALA A 12 21.46 -4.90 -5.27
C ALA A 12 21.50 -3.48 -4.67
N ILE A 13 21.71 -2.44 -5.47
CA ILE A 13 21.76 -1.06 -4.98
C ILE A 13 20.38 -0.65 -4.49
N ALA A 14 20.28 -0.17 -3.26
CA ALA A 14 19.02 0.29 -2.72
C ALA A 14 18.48 1.49 -3.50
N TYR A 15 17.19 1.49 -3.81
CA TYR A 15 16.52 2.59 -4.49
C TYR A 15 15.13 2.85 -3.90
N VAL A 16 14.73 4.12 -3.96
CA VAL A 16 13.43 4.58 -3.50
C VAL A 16 12.38 4.26 -4.55
N LEU A 17 11.27 3.64 -4.12
CA LEU A 17 10.12 3.33 -4.96
C LEU A 17 9.02 4.39 -4.80
N LEU A 18 8.71 4.76 -3.56
CA LEU A 18 7.66 5.72 -3.25
C LEU A 18 8.07 6.61 -2.08
N VAL A 19 7.64 7.87 -2.14
CA VAL A 19 7.68 8.80 -1.01
C VAL A 19 6.28 9.33 -0.76
N ARG A 20 5.91 9.43 0.52
CA ARG A 20 4.69 10.10 1.01
C ARG A 20 5.09 11.07 2.11
N THR A 21 4.62 12.30 2.02
CA THR A 21 4.96 13.36 2.97
C THR A 21 3.77 13.60 3.88
N SER A 22 4.06 13.86 5.16
CA SER A 22 3.12 14.30 6.17
C SER A 22 3.74 15.42 7.00
N LYS A 23 2.99 15.96 7.95
CA LYS A 23 3.49 16.95 8.93
C LYS A 23 4.61 16.39 9.81
N ASN A 24 4.58 15.09 10.10
CA ASN A 24 5.55 14.43 10.99
C ASN A 24 6.78 13.86 10.25
N GLY A 25 6.82 13.90 8.92
CA GLY A 25 8.00 13.50 8.15
C GLY A 25 7.71 12.92 6.78
N HIS A 26 8.70 12.22 6.24
CA HIS A 26 8.65 11.59 4.93
C HIS A 26 8.69 10.08 5.07
N PHE A 27 7.61 9.42 4.67
CA PHE A 27 7.53 7.96 4.57
C PHE A 27 8.14 7.52 3.25
N VAL A 28 9.07 6.57 3.32
CA VAL A 28 9.84 6.09 2.17
C VAL A 28 9.67 4.59 2.08
N LEU A 29 9.14 4.13 0.93
CA LEU A 29 9.25 2.74 0.51
C LEU A 29 10.48 2.62 -0.37
N LEU A 30 11.41 1.78 0.06
CA LEU A 30 12.61 1.45 -0.69
C LEU A 30 12.71 -0.05 -0.91
N ARG A 31 13.46 -0.42 -1.94
CA ARG A 31 13.88 -1.79 -2.19
C ARG A 31 15.39 -1.87 -2.11
N ASP A 32 15.90 -2.84 -1.37
CA ASP A 32 17.28 -3.30 -1.43
C ASP A 32 17.37 -4.67 -2.15
N ASP A 33 18.56 -5.26 -2.17
CA ASP A 33 18.86 -6.51 -2.89
C ASP A 33 17.79 -7.61 -2.73
N GLU A 34 17.36 -7.83 -1.48
CA GLU A 34 16.47 -8.93 -1.14
C GLU A 34 15.11 -8.47 -0.60
N ASN A 35 14.98 -7.21 -0.17
CA ASN A 35 13.88 -6.79 0.70
C ASN A 35 13.28 -5.46 0.31
N PHE A 36 12.06 -5.26 0.78
CA PHE A 36 11.40 -3.98 0.79
C PHE A 36 11.34 -3.45 2.21
N LYS A 37 11.56 -2.16 2.38
CA LYS A 37 11.50 -1.48 3.68
C LYS A 37 10.64 -0.24 3.58
N ILE A 38 9.82 -0.02 4.60
CA ILE A 38 9.13 1.25 4.82
C ILE A 38 9.78 1.89 6.03
N SER A 39 10.18 3.14 5.88
CA SER A 39 10.72 3.96 6.96
C SER A 39 10.05 5.33 6.97
N VAL A 40 10.15 6.04 8.09
CA VAL A 40 9.81 7.46 8.18
C VAL A 40 11.06 8.23 8.57
N THR A 41 11.37 9.27 7.80
CA THR A 41 12.37 10.29 8.13
C THR A 41 11.65 11.46 8.77
N THR A 42 11.87 11.69 10.07
CA THR A 42 11.27 12.78 10.82
C THR A 42 11.92 14.12 10.49
N SER A 43 11.27 15.23 10.84
CA SER A 43 11.73 16.59 10.52
C SER A 43 13.08 16.97 11.12
N ASP A 44 13.52 16.27 12.18
CA ASP A 44 14.85 16.39 12.79
C ASP A 44 15.94 15.54 12.09
N GLY A 45 15.57 14.82 11.03
CA GLY A 45 16.47 13.97 10.26
C GLY A 45 16.61 12.54 10.80
N CYS A 46 15.91 12.15 11.87
CA CYS A 46 15.95 10.79 12.37
C CYS A 46 15.21 9.83 11.42
N VAL A 47 15.81 8.68 11.12
CA VAL A 47 15.20 7.64 10.27
C VAL A 47 14.75 6.48 11.13
N ASN A 48 13.45 6.17 11.07
CA ASN A 48 12.85 5.06 11.80
C ASN A 48 12.32 4.01 10.81
N GLU A 49 12.85 2.78 10.89
CA GLU A 49 12.27 1.65 10.15
C GLU A 49 10.91 1.28 10.75
N LEU A 50 9.89 1.22 9.89
CA LEU A 50 8.52 0.88 10.27
C LEU A 50 8.18 -0.56 9.89
N ILE A 51 8.51 -0.96 8.65
CA ILE A 51 8.20 -2.28 8.10
C ILE A 51 9.41 -2.82 7.35
N ASN A 52 9.65 -4.12 7.48
CA ASN A 52 10.61 -4.88 6.70
C ASN A 52 9.91 -6.11 6.12
N SER A 53 10.02 -6.32 4.80
CA SER A 53 9.33 -7.43 4.13
C SER A 53 9.72 -8.80 4.68
N LYS A 54 10.93 -8.97 5.23
CA LYS A 54 11.37 -10.21 5.91
C LYS A 54 10.46 -10.59 7.08
N GLY A 55 9.86 -9.61 7.76
CA GLY A 55 8.94 -9.84 8.87
C GLY A 55 7.50 -10.18 8.44
N LEU A 56 7.17 -10.06 7.16
CA LEU A 56 5.82 -10.31 6.63
C LEU A 56 5.66 -11.72 6.05
N GLY A 57 6.77 -12.35 5.65
CA GLY A 57 6.80 -13.69 5.09
C GLY A 57 7.82 -13.83 3.96
N LYS A 58 7.82 -15.01 3.35
CA LYS A 58 8.71 -15.32 2.21
C LYS A 58 8.14 -14.74 0.91
N ASP A 59 9.02 -14.28 0.02
CA ASP A 59 8.68 -13.81 -1.32
C ASP A 59 7.64 -12.66 -1.34
N VAL A 60 7.72 -11.79 -0.33
CA VAL A 60 6.83 -10.63 -0.17
C VAL A 60 7.28 -9.47 -1.05
N VAL A 61 6.34 -8.90 -1.79
CA VAL A 61 6.52 -7.66 -2.58
C VAL A 61 5.66 -6.56 -1.97
N LEU A 62 6.28 -5.52 -1.42
CA LEU A 62 5.56 -4.29 -1.03
C LEU A 62 5.28 -3.46 -2.29
N GLN A 63 4.01 -3.09 -2.49
CA GLN A 63 3.55 -2.47 -3.74
C GLN A 63 3.21 -0.99 -3.56
N TRP A 64 2.47 -0.66 -2.49
CA TRP A 64 2.00 0.71 -2.25
C TRP A 64 2.29 1.17 -0.83
N LEU A 65 2.44 2.49 -0.71
CA LEU A 65 2.62 3.22 0.53
C LEU A 65 1.70 4.46 0.51
N TYR A 66 0.99 4.66 1.61
CA TYR A 66 0.11 5.80 1.87
C TYR A 66 0.40 6.33 3.27
N ALA A 67 0.26 7.63 3.48
CA ALA A 67 0.42 8.26 4.78
C ALA A 67 -0.72 9.26 5.00
N SER A 68 -1.19 9.36 6.23
CA SER A 68 -2.10 10.43 6.66
C SER A 68 -1.37 11.78 6.66
N ASP A 69 -2.12 12.87 6.55
CA ASP A 69 -1.58 14.23 6.57
C ASP A 69 -0.82 14.56 7.86
N GLU A 70 -1.32 14.06 9.00
CA GLU A 70 -0.63 14.18 10.29
C GLU A 70 0.58 13.24 10.38
N GLY A 71 0.57 12.11 9.68
CA GLY A 71 1.62 11.10 9.74
C GLY A 71 1.56 10.21 10.99
N ASP A 72 0.49 10.30 11.78
CA ASP A 72 0.24 9.37 12.89
C ASP A 72 -0.30 8.02 12.39
N ARG A 73 -0.74 7.95 11.14
CA ARG A 73 -1.15 6.73 10.44
C ARG A 73 -0.45 6.58 9.10
N PHE A 74 -0.16 5.33 8.73
CA PHE A 74 0.24 4.96 7.39
C PHE A 74 -0.44 3.67 6.96
N ALA A 75 -0.47 3.42 5.66
CA ALA A 75 -0.96 2.17 5.11
C ALA A 75 0.00 1.66 4.04
N PHE A 76 0.06 0.34 3.90
CA PHE A 76 0.86 -0.29 2.86
C PHE A 76 0.17 -1.53 2.32
N SER A 77 0.44 -1.85 1.07
CA SER A 77 -0.04 -3.07 0.43
C SER A 77 1.11 -3.99 0.04
N TYR A 78 0.86 -5.29 0.13
CA TYR A 78 1.82 -6.31 -0.27
C TYR A 78 1.16 -7.54 -0.83
N SER A 79 1.92 -8.30 -1.63
CA SER A 79 1.51 -9.58 -2.18
C SER A 79 2.61 -10.62 -1.94
N PHE A 80 2.23 -11.89 -2.03
CA PHE A 80 3.17 -13.01 -2.05
C PHE A 80 3.43 -13.42 -3.49
N ALA A 81 4.70 -13.57 -3.86
CA ALA A 81 5.14 -14.00 -5.18
C ALA A 81 4.52 -13.21 -6.36
N GLY A 82 4.15 -11.95 -6.13
CA GLY A 82 3.52 -11.09 -7.15
C GLY A 82 2.06 -11.42 -7.48
N SER A 83 1.34 -12.11 -6.58
CA SER A 83 -0.10 -12.36 -6.72
C SER A 83 -0.91 -11.08 -6.98
N ASP A 84 -1.90 -11.17 -7.88
CA ASP A 84 -2.88 -10.11 -8.17
C ASP A 84 -3.70 -9.72 -6.92
N GLU A 85 -3.93 -10.68 -6.02
CA GLU A 85 -4.56 -10.45 -4.72
C GLU A 85 -3.50 -10.18 -3.67
N GLY A 86 -3.67 -9.07 -2.96
CA GLY A 86 -2.77 -8.61 -1.92
C GLY A 86 -3.47 -8.41 -0.58
N ILE A 87 -2.66 -8.01 0.40
CA ILE A 87 -3.07 -7.60 1.73
C ILE A 87 -2.69 -6.14 1.88
N SER A 88 -3.63 -5.31 2.34
CA SER A 88 -3.36 -3.92 2.74
C SER A 88 -3.53 -3.79 4.24
N LYS A 89 -2.58 -3.15 4.91
CA LYS A 89 -2.63 -2.90 6.35
C LYS A 89 -2.64 -1.41 6.64
N VAL A 90 -3.47 -1.00 7.58
CA VAL A 90 -3.47 0.34 8.17
C VAL A 90 -2.80 0.24 9.54
N VAL A 91 -1.85 1.12 9.81
CA VAL A 91 -0.94 1.01 10.95
C VAL A 91 -0.78 2.34 11.68
N GLU A 92 -0.75 2.26 13.00
CA GLU A 92 -0.35 3.36 13.90
C GLU A 92 1.16 3.58 13.78
N THR A 93 1.61 4.77 13.39
CA THR A 93 3.03 5.00 13.02
C THR A 93 4.00 4.78 14.19
N ARG A 94 3.63 5.18 15.42
CA ARG A 94 4.51 5.16 16.59
C ARG A 94 4.58 3.78 17.24
N SER A 95 3.44 3.17 17.53
CA SER A 95 3.34 1.85 18.16
C SER A 95 3.55 0.71 17.18
N ARG A 96 3.38 0.97 15.87
CA ARG A 96 3.39 -0.03 14.79
C ARG A 96 2.25 -1.05 14.92
N GLU A 97 1.22 -0.70 15.69
CA GLU A 97 0.02 -1.51 15.83
C GLU A 97 -0.75 -1.54 14.52
N VAL A 98 -1.10 -2.75 14.07
CA VAL A 98 -1.98 -2.93 12.92
C VAL A 98 -3.41 -2.65 13.36
N LEU A 99 -3.96 -1.55 12.88
CA LEU A 99 -5.31 -1.10 13.20
C LEU A 99 -6.36 -1.75 12.30
N ASP A 100 -5.97 -2.12 11.08
CA ASP A 100 -6.88 -2.71 10.10
C ASP A 100 -6.13 -3.55 9.06
N GLU A 101 -6.85 -4.50 8.46
CA GLU A 101 -6.37 -5.36 7.37
C GLU A 101 -7.47 -5.56 6.31
N LEU A 102 -7.16 -5.26 5.05
CA LEU A 102 -8.03 -5.50 3.91
C LEU A 102 -7.40 -6.52 2.95
N ARG A 103 -8.25 -7.35 2.34
CA ARG A 103 -7.84 -8.37 1.36
C ARG A 103 -8.40 -8.09 -0.04
N GLY A 104 -7.59 -8.42 -1.04
CA GLY A 104 -7.88 -8.22 -2.45
C GLY A 104 -7.06 -7.07 -3.03
N ARG A 105 -7.50 -6.55 -4.18
CA ARG A 105 -6.82 -5.44 -4.85
C ARG A 105 -7.37 -4.11 -4.34
N ILE A 106 -6.64 -3.53 -3.39
CA ILE A 106 -6.98 -2.28 -2.69
C ILE A 106 -5.98 -1.19 -3.09
N GLY A 107 -6.45 0.03 -3.28
CA GLY A 107 -5.63 1.19 -3.57
C GLY A 107 -6.28 2.48 -3.11
N ASP A 108 -5.64 3.61 -3.45
CA ASP A 108 -6.19 4.96 -3.27
C ASP A 108 -6.63 5.28 -1.83
N ILE A 109 -5.90 4.76 -0.84
CA ILE A 109 -6.20 4.99 0.58
C ILE A 109 -5.97 6.47 0.90
N THR A 110 -7.03 7.11 1.40
CA THR A 110 -7.04 8.53 1.78
C THR A 110 -7.73 8.71 3.11
N TRP A 111 -7.05 9.29 4.10
CA TRP A 111 -7.62 9.52 5.43
C TRP A 111 -8.64 10.65 5.41
N PHE A 112 -9.78 10.44 6.05
CA PHE A 112 -10.73 11.50 6.37
C PHE A 112 -10.46 12.04 7.78
N ASP A 113 -10.27 11.11 8.73
CA ASP A 113 -9.81 11.38 10.09
C ASP A 113 -9.07 10.15 10.64
N LYS A 114 -8.95 10.03 11.98
CA LYS A 114 -8.22 8.93 12.63
C LYS A 114 -8.95 7.58 12.57
N ASP A 115 -10.28 7.62 12.47
CA ASP A 115 -11.16 6.46 12.53
C ASP A 115 -11.78 6.13 11.17
N LYS A 116 -11.64 7.07 10.20
CA LYS A 116 -12.24 7.01 8.87
C LYS A 116 -11.23 7.21 7.75
N TYR A 117 -11.34 6.38 6.73
CA TYR A 117 -10.59 6.56 5.49
C TYR A 117 -11.38 6.06 4.28
N PHE A 118 -11.11 6.67 3.13
CA PHE A 118 -11.56 6.18 1.84
C PHE A 118 -10.55 5.20 1.26
N TYR A 119 -11.04 4.27 0.45
CA TYR A 119 -10.19 3.42 -0.38
C TYR A 119 -10.89 2.99 -1.66
N GLY A 120 -10.12 2.69 -2.70
CA GLY A 120 -10.58 2.08 -3.93
C GLY A 120 -10.43 0.55 -3.88
N ARG A 121 -11.50 -0.18 -4.23
CA ARG A 121 -11.45 -1.63 -4.46
C ARG A 121 -11.56 -1.93 -5.94
N PHE A 122 -10.59 -2.67 -6.45
CA PHE A 122 -10.49 -3.05 -7.85
C PHE A 122 -11.03 -4.46 -8.04
N TYR A 123 -12.12 -4.57 -8.79
CA TYR A 123 -12.76 -5.82 -9.13
C TYR A 123 -12.27 -6.26 -10.51
N ALA A 124 -11.36 -7.24 -10.52
CA ALA A 124 -10.79 -7.79 -11.76
C ALA A 124 -11.44 -9.11 -12.21
N ARG A 125 -12.03 -9.87 -11.28
CA ARG A 125 -12.57 -11.21 -11.52
C ARG A 125 -14.03 -11.35 -11.10
N GLU A 126 -14.38 -10.75 -9.97
CA GLU A 126 -15.74 -10.79 -9.42
C GLU A 126 -16.56 -9.58 -9.85
N LYS A 127 -17.88 -9.69 -9.76
CA LYS A 127 -18.78 -8.54 -9.92
C LYS A 127 -18.62 -7.59 -8.73
N THR A 128 -18.87 -6.31 -8.97
CA THR A 128 -18.98 -5.32 -7.89
C THR A 128 -20.24 -5.59 -7.04
N PRO A 129 -20.34 -5.04 -5.81
CA PRO A 129 -21.50 -5.25 -4.94
C PRO A 129 -22.83 -4.76 -5.54
N ASP A 130 -22.78 -3.79 -6.45
CA ASP A 130 -23.90 -3.28 -7.23
C ASP A 130 -24.14 -4.05 -8.55
N GLY A 131 -23.44 -5.17 -8.76
CA GLY A 131 -23.71 -6.13 -9.84
C GLY A 131 -23.00 -5.89 -11.17
N VAL A 132 -22.08 -4.91 -11.24
CA VAL A 132 -21.35 -4.59 -12.47
C VAL A 132 -20.22 -5.59 -12.70
N ALA A 133 -20.10 -6.08 -13.93
CA ALA A 133 -19.04 -7.02 -14.33
C ALA A 133 -17.65 -6.33 -14.34
N PRO A 134 -16.58 -7.07 -14.03
CA PRO A 134 -15.21 -6.54 -14.08
C PRO A 134 -14.76 -6.19 -15.53
N PRO A 135 -13.73 -5.34 -15.71
CA PRO A 135 -13.02 -4.60 -14.68
C PRO A 135 -13.81 -3.38 -14.20
N ALA A 136 -13.85 -3.18 -12.87
CA ALA A 136 -14.53 -2.05 -12.25
C ALA A 136 -13.86 -1.65 -10.93
N VAL A 137 -14.03 -0.38 -10.55
CA VAL A 137 -13.54 0.15 -9.27
C VAL A 137 -14.71 0.75 -8.52
N ARG A 138 -14.74 0.57 -7.19
CA ARG A 138 -15.68 1.22 -6.28
C ARG A 138 -14.89 1.89 -5.17
N ILE A 139 -15.35 3.07 -4.76
CA ILE A 139 -14.76 3.80 -3.63
C ILE A 139 -15.64 3.56 -2.41
N PHE A 140 -14.99 3.19 -1.32
CA PHE A 140 -15.63 2.93 -0.05
C PHE A 140 -15.12 3.91 1.00
N LEU A 141 -16.02 4.38 1.86
CA LEU A 141 -15.68 4.92 3.16
C LEU A 141 -15.61 3.75 4.14
N ARG A 142 -14.53 3.67 4.90
CA ARG A 142 -14.34 2.68 5.95
C ARG A 142 -14.33 3.33 7.31
N GLU A 143 -15.15 2.81 8.21
CA GLU A 143 -15.26 3.24 9.60
C GLU A 143 -15.45 2.02 10.49
N ASN A 144 -14.59 1.83 11.50
CA ASN A 144 -14.70 0.75 12.48
C ASN A 144 -14.91 -0.64 11.85
N GLY A 145 -14.17 -0.93 10.77
CA GLY A 145 -14.22 -2.19 10.04
C GLY A 145 -15.41 -2.38 9.10
N LYS A 146 -16.31 -1.40 9.01
CA LYS A 146 -17.48 -1.42 8.11
C LYS A 146 -17.19 -0.63 6.84
N ASP A 147 -17.66 -1.16 5.71
CA ASP A 147 -17.51 -0.54 4.39
C ASP A 147 -18.85 0.05 3.93
N GLU A 148 -18.84 1.32 3.55
CA GLU A 148 -19.94 1.99 2.85
C GLU A 148 -19.47 2.38 1.44
N MET A 149 -20.16 1.92 0.40
CA MET A 149 -19.86 2.34 -0.97
C MET A 149 -20.33 3.78 -1.18
N VAL A 150 -19.39 4.71 -1.32
CA VAL A 150 -19.68 6.15 -1.45
C VAL A 150 -19.57 6.66 -2.87
N PHE A 151 -18.90 5.92 -3.77
CA PHE A 151 -18.80 6.30 -5.17
C PHE A 151 -18.61 5.08 -6.10
N GLY A 152 -19.07 5.24 -7.35
CA GLY A 152 -18.93 4.24 -8.40
C GLY A 152 -20.15 3.35 -8.62
N GLY A 153 -21.18 3.44 -7.77
CA GLY A 153 -22.41 2.67 -7.91
C GLY A 153 -23.10 2.92 -9.27
N GLY A 154 -23.46 1.85 -9.96
CA GLY A 154 -24.07 1.89 -11.29
C GLY A 154 -23.14 2.33 -12.42
N ILE A 155 -21.90 2.77 -12.12
CA ILE A 155 -20.94 3.14 -13.15
C ILE A 155 -20.51 1.86 -13.90
N PRO A 156 -20.71 1.79 -15.23
CA PRO A 156 -20.31 0.63 -16.04
C PRO A 156 -18.81 0.38 -16.02
N ARG A 157 -18.41 -0.79 -16.54
CA ARG A 157 -16.99 -1.15 -16.74
C ARG A 157 -16.25 -0.07 -17.52
N SER A 158 -15.05 0.28 -17.05
CA SER A 158 -14.12 1.14 -17.79
C SER A 158 -13.02 0.27 -18.38
N HIS A 159 -12.75 0.44 -19.68
CA HIS A 159 -11.69 -0.28 -20.39
C HIS A 159 -10.34 0.46 -20.36
N PHE A 160 -10.10 1.26 -19.32
CA PHE A 160 -8.84 2.00 -19.21
C PHE A 160 -7.71 1.04 -18.79
N ASN A 161 -6.87 0.69 -19.76
CA ASN A 161 -5.61 -0.02 -19.52
C ASN A 161 -4.51 1.05 -19.42
N SER A 162 -3.99 1.27 -18.21
CA SER A 162 -2.74 2.01 -17.96
C SER A 162 -1.56 1.06 -18.01
#